data_AF-A0AAV5EZR2-F1
#
_entry.id   AF-A0AAV5EZR2-F1
#
_cell.length_a   1.000
_cell.length_b   1.000
_cell.length_c   1.000
_cell.angle_alpha   90.00
_cell.angle_beta   90.00
_cell.angle_gamma   90.00
#
_symmetry.space_group_name_H-M   'P 1'
#
loop_
_entity.id
_entity.type
_entity.pdbx_description
1 polymer ?
#
loop_
_entity_poly.entity_id
_entity_poly.type
_entity_poly.pdbx_seq_one_letter_code
_entity_poly.pdbx_strand_id
1 'polypeptide(L)'
;MIRSAGGESYVMANYHQVCLDPAVQIWLTSLLEESITSWGDLNRKLIECFQATCNRPGNHFDLTRIKQKTDEPLHDYIKRFCAKKIKIPNVPD
;
A
#
# COMPACT_ATOMS: atom_id res chain seq x y z
N MET A 1 19.94 -19.05 -0.96
CA MET A 1 20.05 -18.73 -2.40
C MET A 1 18.98 -19.50 -3.13
N ILE A 2 17.90 -18.86 -3.58
CA ILE A 2 16.90 -19.53 -4.42
C ILE A 2 17.11 -18.98 -5.82
N ARG A 3 17.61 -19.84 -6.71
CA ARG A 3 17.65 -19.63 -8.16
C ARG A 3 16.25 -19.94 -8.69
N SER A 4 15.58 -18.95 -9.25
CA SER A 4 14.34 -19.17 -10.00
C SER A 4 14.70 -19.37 -11.46
N ALA A 5 14.61 -20.62 -11.91
CA ALA A 5 14.70 -21.00 -13.30
C ALA A 5 13.44 -20.51 -14.04
N GLY A 6 13.65 -19.70 -15.09
CA GLY A 6 12.79 -19.62 -16.28
C GLY A 6 11.27 -19.67 -16.11
N GLY A 7 10.69 -18.78 -15.31
CA GLY A 7 9.26 -18.52 -15.32
C GLY A 7 8.93 -17.46 -16.37
N GLU A 8 8.44 -17.88 -17.53
CA GLU A 8 7.93 -17.04 -18.63
C GLU A 8 7.18 -15.80 -18.11
N SER A 9 7.58 -14.62 -18.59
CA SER A 9 7.02 -13.31 -18.22
C SER A 9 5.49 -13.24 -18.33
N TYR A 10 4.88 -14.07 -19.21
CA TYR A 10 3.43 -14.16 -19.36
C TYR A 10 2.73 -14.79 -18.13
N VAL A 11 3.37 -15.76 -17.46
CA VAL A 11 2.83 -16.42 -16.26
C VAL A 11 2.82 -15.43 -15.08
N MET A 12 3.83 -14.57 -15.00
CA MET A 12 3.91 -13.49 -14.01
C MET A 12 2.87 -12.39 -14.28
N ALA A 13 2.57 -12.06 -15.54
CA ALA A 13 1.50 -11.12 -15.89
C ALA A 13 0.11 -11.65 -15.51
N ASN A 14 -0.12 -12.95 -15.66
CA ASN A 14 -1.37 -13.59 -15.23
C ASN A 14 -1.51 -13.62 -13.69
N TYR A 15 -0.40 -13.85 -12.96
CA TYR A 15 -0.40 -13.75 -11.50
C TYR A 15 -0.76 -12.34 -11.02
N HIS A 16 -0.32 -11.31 -11.76
CA HIS A 16 -0.67 -9.93 -11.48
C HIS A 16 -2.19 -9.72 -11.58
N GLN A 17 -2.85 -10.18 -12.65
CA GLN A 17 -4.32 -10.06 -12.76
C GLN A 17 -5.08 -10.83 -11.67
N VAL A 18 -4.59 -12.00 -11.25
CA VAL A 18 -5.25 -12.85 -10.23
C VAL A 18 -5.10 -12.29 -8.81
N CYS A 19 -4.00 -11.60 -8.51
CA CYS A 19 -3.76 -11.00 -7.19
C CYS A 19 -4.33 -9.58 -7.04
N LEU A 20 -4.89 -8.99 -8.10
CA LEU A 20 -5.53 -7.68 -8.02
C LEU A 20 -6.87 -7.78 -7.30
N ASP A 21 -7.09 -6.86 -6.36
CA ASP A 21 -8.37 -6.68 -5.70
C ASP A 21 -9.49 -6.53 -6.75
N PRO A 22 -10.68 -7.15 -6.54
CA PRO A 22 -11.81 -7.04 -7.46
C PRO A 22 -12.13 -5.59 -7.88
N ALA A 23 -11.91 -4.61 -6.99
CA ALA A 23 -12.08 -3.20 -7.30
C ALA A 23 -11.10 -2.70 -8.38
N VAL A 24 -9.86 -3.19 -8.37
CA VAL A 24 -8.83 -2.84 -9.36
C VAL A 24 -9.14 -3.51 -10.70
N GLN A 25 -9.67 -4.73 -10.69
CA GLN A 25 -10.08 -5.43 -11.91
C GLN A 25 -11.24 -4.70 -12.62
N ILE A 26 -12.27 -4.32 -11.87
CA ILE A 26 -13.41 -3.55 -12.38
C ILE A 26 -12.94 -2.20 -12.95
N TRP A 27 -12.08 -1.50 -12.20
CA TRP A 27 -11.49 -0.24 -12.65
C TRP A 27 -10.72 -0.40 -13.96
N LEU A 28 -9.86 -1.42 -14.06
CA LEU A 28 -9.05 -1.68 -15.24
C LEU A 28 -9.92 -1.97 -16.48
N THR A 29 -11.03 -2.69 -16.32
CA THR A 29 -12.01 -2.94 -17.39
C THR A 29 -12.87 -1.72 -17.76
N SER A 30 -12.92 -0.70 -16.91
CA SER A 30 -13.66 0.54 -17.15
C SER A 30 -12.85 1.60 -17.90
N LEU A 31 -11.56 1.34 -18.15
CA LEU A 31 -10.68 2.25 -18.89
C LEU A 31 -11.02 2.20 -20.39
N LEU A 32 -10.99 3.38 -21.04
CA LEU A 32 -11.14 3.49 -22.48
C LEU A 32 -10.01 2.75 -23.20
N GLU A 33 -10.33 2.10 -24.32
CA GLU A 33 -9.34 1.53 -25.23
C GLU A 33 -8.34 2.62 -25.66
N GLU A 34 -7.05 2.26 -25.72
CA GLU A 34 -5.92 3.17 -25.97
C GLU A 34 -5.54 4.16 -24.85
N SER A 35 -6.19 4.12 -23.68
CA SER A 35 -5.80 5.00 -22.56
C SER A 35 -4.48 4.60 -21.87
N ILE A 36 -3.97 3.39 -22.12
CA ILE A 36 -2.68 2.89 -21.62
C ILE A 36 -1.82 2.53 -22.81
N THR A 37 -0.84 3.37 -23.13
CA THR A 37 0.09 3.15 -24.25
C THR A 37 1.43 2.57 -23.81
N SER A 38 1.69 2.55 -22.50
CA SER A 38 2.93 2.06 -21.91
C SER A 38 2.71 1.54 -20.49
N TRP A 39 3.63 0.72 -20.00
CA TRP A 39 3.68 0.31 -18.59
C TRP A 39 3.76 1.51 -17.63
N GLY A 40 4.43 2.60 -18.05
CA GLY A 40 4.49 3.84 -17.30
C GLY A 40 3.13 4.51 -17.13
N ASP A 41 2.28 4.49 -18.16
CA ASP A 41 0.94 5.06 -18.11
C ASP A 41 0.00 4.25 -17.21
N LEU A 42 0.11 2.92 -17.27
CA LEU A 42 -0.62 2.02 -16.36
C LEU A 42 -0.24 2.33 -14.90
N ASN A 43 1.06 2.37 -14.61
CA ASN A 43 1.54 2.58 -13.25
C ASN A 43 1.14 3.97 -12.71
N ARG A 44 1.21 5.00 -13.56
CA ARG A 44 0.76 6.35 -13.21
C ARG A 44 -0.74 6.39 -12.89
N LYS A 45 -1.58 5.82 -13.75
CA LYS A 45 -3.03 5.77 -13.55
C LYS A 45 -3.42 4.96 -12.31
N LEU A 46 -2.71 3.87 -12.03
CA LEU A 46 -2.93 3.07 -10.82
C LEU A 46 -2.57 3.88 -9.57
N ILE A 47 -1.46 4.61 -9.58
CA ILE A 47 -1.12 5.53 -8.51
C ILE A 47 -2.20 6.61 -8.40
N GLU A 48 -2.57 7.32 -9.47
CA GLU A 48 -3.57 8.40 -9.40
C GLU A 48 -4.94 7.92 -8.89
N CYS A 49 -5.41 6.74 -9.32
CA CYS A 49 -6.70 6.20 -8.90
C CYS A 49 -6.72 5.69 -7.46
N PHE A 50 -5.58 5.20 -6.96
CA PHE A 50 -5.51 4.58 -5.63
C PHE A 50 -4.71 5.41 -4.61
N GLN A 51 -4.03 6.48 -5.00
CA GLN A 51 -3.24 7.33 -4.09
C GLN A 51 -4.12 8.11 -3.11
N ALA A 52 -5.32 8.52 -3.54
CA ALA A 52 -6.28 9.19 -2.66
C ALA A 52 -6.96 8.21 -1.68
N THR A 53 -7.04 6.92 -2.02
CA THR A 53 -7.62 5.86 -1.18
C THR A 53 -6.55 5.14 -0.33
N CYS A 54 -5.29 5.21 -0.74
CA CYS A 54 -4.15 4.75 0.05
C CYS A 54 -3.98 5.68 1.24
N ASN A 55 -4.48 5.24 2.39
CA ASN A 55 -4.17 5.86 3.66
C ASN A 55 -2.64 5.88 3.81
N ARG A 56 -2.04 7.07 3.76
CA ARG A 56 -0.58 7.26 3.84
C ARG A 56 -0.03 6.37 4.97
N PRO A 57 0.96 5.50 4.70
CA PRO A 57 1.57 4.74 5.77
C PRO A 57 2.08 5.73 6.82
N GLY A 58 1.70 5.53 8.07
CA GLY A 58 2.15 6.41 9.14
C GLY A 58 3.68 6.45 9.14
N ASN A 59 4.27 7.60 9.45
CA ASN A 59 5.72 7.75 9.54
C ASN A 59 6.15 7.98 11.00
N HIS A 60 7.45 8.02 11.27
CA HIS A 60 7.95 8.20 12.65
C HIS A 60 7.46 9.51 13.28
N PHE A 61 7.20 10.56 12.49
CA PHE A 61 6.62 11.82 12.96
C PHE A 61 5.18 11.65 13.48
N ASP A 62 4.43 10.63 13.06
CA ASP A 62 3.10 10.37 13.61
C ASP A 62 3.15 9.85 15.06
N LEU A 63 4.28 9.25 15.49
CA LEU A 63 4.47 8.83 16.88
C LEU A 63 4.72 10.02 17.81
N THR A 64 5.43 11.05 17.34
CA THR A 64 5.74 12.23 18.17
C THR A 64 4.49 13.01 18.56
N ARG A 65 3.42 12.87 17.77
CA ARG A 65 2.10 13.47 17.99
C ARG A 65 1.25 12.70 19.01
N ILE A 66 1.64 11.47 19.38
CA ILE A 66 0.94 10.71 20.42
C ILE A 66 1.45 11.15 21.78
N LYS A 67 0.67 11.98 22.47
CA LYS A 67 0.90 12.38 23.85
C LYS A 67 -0.12 11.72 24.77
N GLN A 68 0.28 11.49 26.03
CA GLN A 68 -0.65 11.08 27.08
C GLN A 68 -1.64 12.22 27.32
N LYS A 69 -2.93 11.89 27.38
CA LYS A 69 -3.98 12.87 27.70
C LYS A 69 -4.07 13.06 29.21
N THR A 70 -4.57 14.21 29.66
CA THR A 70 -4.66 14.59 31.08
C THR A 70 -5.40 13.55 31.94
N ASP A 71 -6.44 12.91 31.40
CA ASP A 71 -7.25 11.90 32.10
C ASP A 71 -7.04 10.47 31.56
N GLU A 72 -5.95 10.22 30.84
CA GLU A 72 -5.64 8.89 30.29
C GLU A 72 -4.72 8.11 31.24
N PRO A 73 -5.14 6.93 31.73
CA PRO A 73 -4.27 6.04 32.47
C PRO A 73 -3.03 5.68 31.65
N LEU A 74 -1.88 5.58 32.31
CA LEU A 74 -0.60 5.29 31.65
C LEU A 74 -0.64 4.00 30.81
N HIS A 75 -1.34 2.98 31.31
CA HIS A 75 -1.55 1.72 30.61
C HIS A 75 -2.22 1.92 29.24
N ASP A 76 -3.27 2.74 29.18
CA ASP A 76 -4.04 2.97 27.96
C ASP A 76 -3.25 3.80 26.96
N TYR A 77 -2.46 4.77 27.44
CA TYR A 77 -1.50 5.49 26.62
C TYR A 77 -0.48 4.56 25.96
N ILE A 78 0.17 3.68 26.74
CA ILE A 78 1.16 2.71 26.23
C ILE A 78 0.52 1.80 25.18
N LYS A 79 -0.68 1.28 25.46
CA LYS A 79 -1.43 0.44 24.52
C LYS A 79 -1.68 1.16 23.19
N ARG A 80 -2.12 2.42 23.23
CA ARG A 80 -2.36 3.26 22.03
C ARG A 80 -1.08 3.53 21.25
N PHE A 81 -0.02 3.88 21.96
CA PHE A 81 1.29 4.17 21.37
C PHE A 81 1.85 2.94 20.63
N CYS A 82 1.86 1.78 21.30
CA CYS A 82 2.30 0.52 20.71
C CYS A 82 1.44 0.12 19.50
N ALA A 83 0.12 0.25 19.58
CA ALA A 83 -0.78 -0.05 18.47
C ALA A 83 -0.52 0.84 17.24
N LYS A 84 -0.13 2.11 17.42
CA LYS A 84 0.26 2.99 16.30
C LYS A 84 1.63 2.62 15.76
N LYS A 85 2.61 2.32 16.62
CA LYS A 85 3.96 1.91 16.22
C LYS A 85 3.95 0.67 15.33
N ILE A 86 3.09 -0.31 15.62
CA ILE A 86 2.95 -1.54 14.81
C ILE A 86 2.48 -1.24 13.37
N LYS A 87 1.74 -0.15 13.16
CA LYS A 87 1.18 0.25 11.86
C LYS A 87 2.13 1.10 11.01
N ILE A 88 3.30 1.45 11.54
CA ILE A 88 4.32 2.23 10.83
C ILE A 88 5.31 1.25 10.23
N PRO A 89 5.45 1.18 8.89
CA PRO A 89 6.43 0.32 8.27
C PRO A 89 7.83 0.73 8.73
N ASN A 90 8.68 -0.26 9.00
CA ASN A 90 10.05 -0.03 9.42
C ASN A 90 10.87 0.47 8.22
N VAL A 91 10.89 1.79 8.00
CA VAL A 91 11.70 2.41 6.96
C VAL A 91 13.05 2.76 7.59
N PRO A 92 14.17 2.19 7.12
CA PRO A 92 15.49 2.60 7.59
C PRO A 92 15.73 4.08 7.27
N ASP A 93 16.38 4.80 8.20
CA ASP A 93 16.79 6.21 8.03
C ASP A 93 17.75 6.40 6.86
#